data_AF-A0A0G0TTC3-F1
#
_entry.id   AF-A0A0G0TTC3-F1
#
_cell.length_a   1.000
_cell.length_b   1.000
_cell.length_c   1.000
_cell.angle_alpha   90.00
_cell.angle_beta   90.00
_cell.angle_gamma   90.00
#
_symmetry.space_group_name_H-M   'P 1'
#
loop_
_entity.id
_entity.type
_entity.pdbx_description
1 polymer ?
#
loop_
_entity_poly.entity_id
_entity_poly.type
_entity_poly.pdbx_seq_one_letter_code
_entity_poly.pdbx_strand_id
1 'polypeptide(L)'
;MHCSLLITLSRHRAESSKQARKEVVRWLNRNIDHRCMPGITDWFVIGGRWSGILATKTLSPTRNHYQYLGYKDDALLLTKNLYDEYLKIFEKKLRKGGFRTYHCGGFTRAGSFVDLDNELLTEDFIYRKWLVVADCHS
;
A
#
# COMPACT_ATOMS: atom_id res chain seq x y z
N MET A 1 8.62 11.35 -10.18
CA MET A 1 7.95 10.15 -10.77
C MET A 1 7.09 9.50 -9.68
N HIS A 2 5.83 9.16 -9.97
CA HIS A 2 4.90 8.59 -8.97
C HIS A 2 5.07 7.06 -8.91
N CYS A 3 5.18 6.49 -7.72
CA CYS A 3 5.03 5.05 -7.54
C CYS A 3 3.97 4.73 -6.48
N SER A 4 3.07 3.82 -6.83
CA SER A 4 2.04 3.34 -5.91
C SER A 4 2.50 2.06 -5.24
N LEU A 5 2.42 2.06 -3.92
CA LEU A 5 2.80 0.98 -3.03
C LEU A 5 1.56 0.37 -2.38
N LEU A 6 1.30 -0.91 -2.62
CA LEU A 6 0.34 -1.69 -1.84
C LEU A 6 1.08 -2.27 -0.64
N ILE A 7 0.69 -1.82 0.54
CA ILE A 7 1.36 -2.14 1.79
C ILE A 7 0.39 -2.90 2.68
N THR A 8 0.85 -4.03 3.23
CA THR A 8 0.11 -4.79 4.24
C THR A 8 0.86 -4.79 5.55
N LEU A 9 0.13 -4.76 6.67
CA LEU A 9 0.68 -4.85 8.01
C LEU A 9 -0.32 -5.53 8.95
N SER A 10 0.18 -6.25 9.94
CA SER A 10 -0.66 -7.01 10.84
C SER A 10 -1.62 -6.13 11.62
N ARG A 11 -2.83 -6.64 11.84
CA ARG A 11 -3.86 -5.97 12.62
C ARG A 11 -3.42 -5.65 14.05
N HIS A 12 -2.56 -6.48 14.65
CA HIS A 12 -2.05 -6.22 15.99
C HIS A 12 -1.11 -5.00 16.08
N ARG A 13 -0.57 -4.51 14.96
CA ARG A 13 0.29 -3.31 14.92
C ARG A 13 -0.49 -2.00 14.94
N ALA A 14 -1.80 -2.07 14.68
CA ALA A 14 -2.67 -0.90 14.64
C ALA A 14 -4.12 -1.28 14.94
N GLU A 15 -4.71 -0.63 15.93
CA GLU A 15 -6.12 -0.80 16.30
C GLU A 15 -7.06 0.02 15.41
N SER A 16 -6.51 0.98 14.66
CA SER A 16 -7.26 1.87 13.80
C SER A 16 -6.55 2.17 12.49
N SER A 17 -7.33 2.57 11.49
CA SER A 17 -6.82 3.02 10.19
C SER A 17 -5.77 4.13 10.32
N LYS A 18 -5.97 5.09 11.23
CA LYS A 18 -5.00 6.16 11.50
C LYS A 18 -3.68 5.63 12.05
N GLN A 19 -3.72 4.65 12.96
CA GLN A 19 -2.50 4.02 13.48
C GLN A 19 -1.80 3.21 12.39
N ALA A 20 -2.54 2.49 11.56
CA ALA A 20 -1.98 1.69 10.47
C ALA A 20 -1.19 2.56 9.49
N ARG A 21 -1.73 3.72 9.11
CA ARG A 21 -1.03 4.68 8.24
C ARG A 21 0.18 5.30 8.92
N LYS A 22 0.11 5.62 10.22
CA LYS A 22 1.29 6.09 10.97
C LYS A 22 2.41 5.05 10.99
N GLU A 23 2.09 3.77 11.16
CA GLU A 23 3.08 2.68 11.08
C GLU A 23 3.70 2.60 9.69
N VAL A 24 2.89 2.73 8.64
CA VAL A 24 3.38 2.77 7.26
C VAL A 24 4.32 3.97 7.03
N VAL A 25 3.94 5.20 7.40
CA VAL A 25 4.82 6.38 7.31
C VAL A 25 6.14 6.12 8.02
N ARG A 26 6.09 5.62 9.27
CA ARG A 26 7.30 5.32 10.06
C ARG A 26 8.19 4.30 9.37
N TRP A 27 7.60 3.25 8.80
CA TRP A 27 8.34 2.24 8.09
C TRP A 27 8.99 2.80 6.82
N LEU A 28 8.25 3.56 6.02
CA LEU A 28 8.76 4.17 4.79
C LEU A 28 9.89 5.17 5.09
N ASN A 29 9.72 6.00 6.12
CA ASN A 29 10.75 6.93 6.58
C ASN A 29 12.06 6.23 6.98
N ARG A 30 12.01 4.98 7.44
CA ARG A 30 13.19 4.24 7.92
C ARG A 30 13.84 3.37 6.85
N ASN A 31 13.05 2.86 5.90
CA ASN A 31 13.48 1.79 5.00
C ASN A 31 13.60 2.22 3.54
N ILE A 32 13.04 3.38 3.15
CA ILE A 32 13.19 3.90 1.79
C ILE A 32 14.34 4.91 1.76
N ASP A 33 15.23 4.75 0.79
CA ASP A 33 16.28 5.73 0.52
C ASP A 33 15.64 7.04 0.04
N HIS A 34 15.75 8.09 0.85
CA HIS A 34 15.22 9.43 0.55
C HIS A 34 15.82 10.04 -0.72
N ARG A 35 16.97 9.55 -1.19
CA ARG A 35 17.55 9.95 -2.49
C ARG A 35 16.73 9.46 -3.68
N CYS A 36 15.97 8.38 -3.50
CA CYS A 36 15.08 7.84 -4.53
C CYS A 36 13.65 8.39 -4.41
N MET A 37 13.25 8.92 -3.24
CA MET A 37 11.91 9.43 -2.96
C MET A 37 11.99 10.64 -2.00
N PRO A 38 12.20 11.88 -2.48
CA PRO A 38 12.43 13.05 -1.64
C PRO A 38 11.16 13.60 -0.96
N GLY A 39 10.02 12.93 -1.10
CA GLY A 39 8.81 13.15 -0.30
C GLY A 39 8.27 11.80 0.17
N ILE A 40 8.34 11.52 1.47
CA ILE A 40 7.87 10.23 2.01
C ILE A 40 6.36 10.26 2.05
N THR A 41 5.75 9.66 1.02
CA THR A 41 4.31 9.45 0.90
C THR A 41 3.46 10.68 1.05
N ASP A 42 3.03 11.23 -0.06
CA ASP A 42 2.06 12.31 0.00
C ASP A 42 0.71 11.72 0.47
N TRP A 43 0.30 10.54 -0.02
CA TRP A 43 -1.08 10.07 0.15
C TRP A 43 -1.22 8.61 0.64
N PHE A 44 -2.31 8.39 1.37
CA PHE A 44 -2.86 7.07 1.68
C PHE A 44 -4.22 6.98 0.97
N VAL A 45 -4.54 5.95 0.19
CA VAL A 45 -5.87 5.87 -0.45
C VAL A 45 -6.34 4.44 -0.68
N ILE A 46 -7.24 3.94 0.18
CA ILE A 46 -8.17 2.87 -0.22
C ILE A 46 -9.56 3.48 -0.31
N GLY A 47 -10.13 3.53 -1.51
CA GLY A 47 -11.46 4.12 -1.79
C GLY A 47 -11.46 5.51 -2.44
N GLY A 48 -10.34 6.01 -2.96
CA GLY A 48 -10.25 7.27 -3.71
C GLY A 48 -9.75 7.11 -5.15
N ARG A 49 -9.27 8.21 -5.75
CA ARG A 49 -8.83 8.24 -7.17
C ARG A 49 -7.89 7.09 -7.52
N TRP A 50 -6.98 6.71 -6.61
CA TRP A 50 -5.97 5.67 -6.85
C TRP A 50 -6.45 4.22 -6.66
N SER A 51 -7.30 3.90 -5.69
CA SER A 51 -7.99 2.59 -5.70
C SER A 51 -8.85 2.47 -6.96
N GLY A 52 -9.37 3.58 -7.45
CA GLY A 52 -9.97 3.66 -8.76
C GLY A 52 -8.99 3.31 -9.90
N ILE A 53 -7.80 3.92 -9.92
CA ILE A 53 -6.75 3.62 -10.90
C ILE A 53 -6.28 2.15 -10.80
N LEU A 54 -6.09 1.61 -9.60
CA LEU A 54 -5.70 0.22 -9.35
C LEU A 54 -6.79 -0.78 -9.74
N ALA A 55 -8.07 -0.41 -9.57
CA ALA A 55 -9.23 -1.21 -9.97
C ALA A 55 -9.73 -0.90 -11.39
N THR A 56 -9.05 -0.05 -12.17
CA THR A 56 -9.54 0.49 -13.46
C THR A 56 -10.94 1.12 -13.40
N LYS A 57 -11.36 1.60 -12.24
CA LYS A 57 -12.66 2.25 -11.98
C LYS A 57 -12.44 3.74 -11.72
N THR A 58 -13.07 4.63 -12.46
CA THR A 58 -12.97 6.06 -12.20
C THR A 58 -13.69 6.40 -10.89
N LEU A 59 -12.96 6.62 -9.79
CA LEU A 59 -13.56 7.03 -8.51
C LEU A 59 -13.44 8.54 -8.29
N SER A 60 -14.44 9.06 -7.56
CA SER A 60 -14.83 10.47 -7.42
C SER A 60 -13.67 11.48 -7.39
N PRO A 61 -13.73 12.57 -8.19
CA PRO A 61 -12.69 13.61 -8.27
C PRO A 61 -12.56 14.50 -7.02
N THR A 62 -13.34 14.26 -5.96
CA THR A 62 -13.54 15.22 -4.85
C THR A 62 -12.77 14.91 -3.55
N ARG A 63 -11.93 13.87 -3.49
CA ARG A 63 -11.10 13.61 -2.29
C ARG A 63 -9.91 14.56 -2.27
N ASN A 64 -9.83 15.38 -1.23
CA ASN A 64 -8.94 16.54 -1.11
C ASN A 64 -7.49 16.10 -0.87
N HIS A 65 -6.54 16.75 -1.55
CA HIS A 65 -5.19 16.23 -1.81
C HIS A 65 -4.16 16.43 -0.68
N TYR A 66 -4.53 17.02 0.47
CA TYR A 66 -3.56 17.57 1.42
C TYR A 66 -3.90 17.35 2.91
N GLN A 67 -4.13 16.10 3.33
CA GLN A 67 -4.16 15.77 4.76
C GLN A 67 -2.99 14.84 5.10
N TYR A 68 -2.18 15.25 6.09
CA TYR A 68 -0.90 14.63 6.53
C TYR A 68 -0.90 13.10 6.73
N LEU A 69 -2.07 12.50 6.93
CA LEU A 69 -2.23 11.05 7.13
C LEU A 69 -3.43 10.49 6.35
N GLY A 70 -3.93 11.19 5.33
CA GLY A 70 -5.17 10.81 4.64
C GLY A 70 -6.43 10.80 5.50
N TYR A 71 -7.56 10.47 4.88
CA TYR A 71 -8.90 10.24 5.44
C TYR A 71 -8.98 9.00 6.32
N LYS A 72 -9.96 8.95 7.23
CA LYS A 72 -10.11 7.86 8.22
C LYS A 72 -10.26 6.44 7.62
N ASP A 73 -10.59 6.32 6.35
CA ASP A 73 -10.80 5.08 5.59
C ASP A 73 -9.63 4.70 4.66
N ASP A 74 -8.55 5.48 4.65
CA ASP A 74 -7.42 5.24 3.72
C ASP A 74 -6.51 4.05 4.10
N ALA A 75 -6.80 3.39 5.21
CA ALA A 75 -6.33 2.03 5.50
C ALA A 75 -7.54 1.18 5.90
N LEU A 76 -7.70 0.03 5.28
CA LEU A 76 -8.84 -0.86 5.48
C LEU A 76 -8.36 -2.21 6.00
N LEU A 77 -9.18 -2.85 6.83
CA LEU A 77 -8.98 -4.27 7.09
C LEU A 77 -9.14 -5.02 5.77
N LEU A 78 -8.19 -5.89 5.48
CA LEU A 78 -8.16 -6.62 4.23
C LEU A 78 -9.33 -7.60 4.19
N THR A 79 -10.32 -7.36 3.35
CA THR A 79 -11.45 -8.27 3.14
C THR A 79 -11.16 -9.23 1.98
N LYS A 80 -11.98 -10.26 1.80
CA LYS A 80 -11.88 -11.15 0.62
C LYS A 80 -11.95 -10.37 -0.69
N ASN A 81 -12.85 -9.39 -0.78
CA ASN A 81 -13.01 -8.55 -1.97
C ASN A 81 -11.74 -7.72 -2.24
N LEU A 82 -11.17 -7.08 -1.21
CA LEU A 82 -9.93 -6.31 -1.36
C LEU A 82 -8.74 -7.22 -1.72
N TYR A 83 -8.68 -8.42 -1.15
CA TYR A 83 -7.66 -9.40 -1.48
C TYR A 83 -7.73 -9.82 -2.95
N ASP A 84 -8.92 -10.22 -3.41
CA ASP A 84 -9.13 -10.68 -4.78
C ASP A 84 -8.90 -9.56 -5.80
N GLU A 85 -9.32 -8.32 -5.49
CA GLU A 85 -9.17 -7.15 -6.37
C GLU A 85 -7.71 -6.69 -6.46
N TYR A 86 -6.98 -6.64 -5.34
CA TYR A 86 -5.68 -5.96 -5.30
C TYR A 86 -4.47 -6.87 -5.08
N LEU A 87 -4.60 -7.96 -4.31
CA LEU A 87 -3.45 -8.76 -3.85
C LEU A 87 -3.27 -10.10 -4.56
N LYS A 88 -4.35 -10.72 -5.03
CA LYS A 88 -4.32 -12.05 -5.68
C LYS A 88 -3.40 -12.11 -6.90
N ILE A 89 -3.27 -11.01 -7.63
CA ILE A 89 -2.35 -10.92 -8.77
C ILE A 89 -0.88 -11.02 -8.33
N PHE A 90 -0.55 -10.46 -7.16
CA PHE A 90 0.80 -10.52 -6.60
C PHE A 90 1.12 -11.89 -6.03
N GLU A 91 0.18 -12.54 -5.34
CA GLU A 91 0.34 -13.92 -4.85
C GLU A 91 0.69 -14.87 -6.01
N LYS A 92 -0.05 -14.80 -7.12
CA LYS A 92 0.21 -15.61 -8.33
C LYS A 92 1.59 -15.34 -8.92
N LYS A 93 2.04 -14.08 -8.94
CA LYS A 93 3.36 -13.69 -9.45
C LYS A 93 4.49 -14.18 -8.53
N LEU A 94 4.34 -14.02 -7.23
CA LEU A 94 5.30 -14.46 -6.20
C LEU A 94 5.50 -15.98 -6.24
N ARG A 95 4.41 -16.75 -6.34
CA ARG A 95 4.48 -18.23 -6.44
C ARG A 95 5.24 -18.73 -7.68
N LYS A 96 5.22 -17.96 -8.77
CA LYS A 96 5.98 -18.28 -9.99
C LYS A 96 7.46 -17.87 -9.92
N GLY A 97 7.95 -17.45 -8.73
CA GLY A 97 9.29 -16.91 -8.55
C GLY A 97 9.50 -15.53 -9.17
N GLY A 98 8.41 -14.85 -9.57
CA GLY A 98 8.45 -13.68 -10.44
C GLY A 98 8.64 -12.33 -9.74
N PHE A 99 8.83 -12.28 -8.43
CA PHE A 99 8.99 -11.01 -7.70
C PHE A 99 10.01 -11.15 -6.57
N ARG A 100 11.13 -10.42 -6.69
CA ARG A 100 11.95 -10.02 -5.53
C ARG A 100 11.33 -8.75 -4.98
N THR A 101 11.04 -8.73 -3.68
CA THR A 101 10.67 -7.51 -2.97
C THR A 101 11.81 -6.49 -3.05
N TYR A 102 11.43 -5.23 -3.27
CA TYR A 102 12.21 -3.99 -3.25
C TYR A 102 13.75 -4.06 -3.12
N HIS A 103 14.44 -3.57 -4.16
CA HIS A 103 15.72 -2.86 -4.02
C HIS A 103 15.54 -1.42 -4.54
N CYS A 104 15.68 -0.42 -3.67
CA CYS A 104 15.86 0.97 -4.07
C CYS A 104 17.18 1.09 -4.84
N GLY A 105 17.09 1.44 -6.12
CA GLY A 105 18.22 1.54 -7.04
C GLY A 105 17.90 1.29 -8.52
N GLY A 106 16.66 0.90 -8.86
CA GLY A 106 16.28 0.69 -10.26
C GLY A 106 14.79 0.46 -10.45
N PHE A 107 14.02 1.55 -10.48
CA PHE A 107 12.65 1.67 -10.96
C PHE A 107 11.61 0.70 -10.37
N THR A 108 10.95 1.15 -9.30
CA THR A 108 9.66 0.59 -8.89
C THR A 108 8.61 0.95 -9.94
N ARG A 109 8.22 -0.01 -10.78
CA ARG A 109 7.04 0.13 -11.63
C ARG A 109 5.81 0.33 -10.72
N ALA A 110 4.86 1.15 -11.18
CA ALA A 110 3.57 1.34 -10.51
C ALA A 110 2.93 -0.02 -10.16
N GLY A 111 2.39 -0.14 -8.94
CA GLY A 111 1.80 -1.37 -8.44
C GLY A 111 2.83 -2.34 -7.87
N SER A 112 3.64 -1.86 -6.91
CA SER A 112 4.53 -2.74 -6.14
C SER A 112 3.87 -3.11 -4.81
N PHE A 113 4.10 -4.34 -4.33
CA PHE A 113 3.53 -4.85 -3.08
C PHE A 113 4.62 -5.03 -2.00
N VAL A 114 4.28 -4.70 -0.76
CA VAL A 114 5.13 -4.88 0.44
C VAL A 114 4.27 -5.38 1.60
N ASP A 115 4.72 -6.40 2.31
CA ASP A 115 4.20 -6.73 3.64
C ASP A 115 5.22 -6.29 4.70
N LEU A 116 4.78 -5.48 5.66
CA LEU A 116 5.66 -4.91 6.69
C LEU A 116 6.10 -5.91 7.74
N ASP A 117 5.51 -7.12 7.76
CA ASP A 117 5.87 -8.20 8.68
C ASP A 117 6.68 -9.30 7.96
N ASN A 118 7.02 -9.08 6.69
CA ASN A 118 7.73 -10.04 5.83
C ASN A 118 7.06 -11.42 5.76
N GLU A 119 5.73 -11.48 5.88
CA GLU A 119 4.97 -12.71 5.73
C GLU A 119 4.72 -13.05 4.24
N LEU A 120 4.60 -14.34 3.95
CA LEU A 120 4.23 -14.79 2.61
C LEU A 120 2.77 -14.40 2.33
N LEU A 121 2.56 -13.62 1.26
CA LEU A 121 1.22 -13.22 0.83
C LEU A 121 0.36 -14.46 0.52
N THR A 122 -0.68 -14.65 1.31
CA THR A 122 -1.65 -15.75 1.22
C THR A 122 -3.05 -15.25 1.61
N GLU A 123 -4.09 -16.06 1.34
CA GLU A 123 -5.46 -15.72 1.73
C GLU A 123 -5.65 -15.55 3.25
N ASP A 124 -4.76 -16.11 4.07
CA ASP A 124 -4.73 -15.92 5.52
C ASP A 124 -4.59 -14.45 5.96
N PHE A 125 -4.17 -13.56 5.06
CA PHE A 125 -4.10 -12.13 5.37
C PHE A 125 -5.49 -11.52 5.59
N ILE A 126 -6.54 -12.14 5.05
CA ILE A 126 -7.91 -11.64 5.12
C ILE A 126 -8.36 -11.51 6.59
N TYR A 127 -8.85 -10.32 6.95
CA TYR A 127 -9.24 -9.86 8.28
C TYR A 127 -8.12 -9.84 9.35
N ARG A 128 -6.92 -10.34 9.02
CA ARG A 128 -5.74 -10.36 9.89
C ARG A 128 -4.77 -9.22 9.61
N LYS A 129 -4.84 -8.61 8.44
CA LYS A 129 -3.96 -7.52 7.99
C LYS A 129 -4.75 -6.27 7.64
N TRP A 130 -4.14 -5.13 7.88
CA TRP A 130 -4.50 -3.88 7.23
C TRP A 130 -3.92 -3.86 5.83
N LEU A 131 -4.68 -3.33 4.89
CA LEU A 131 -4.21 -2.90 3.59
C LEU A 131 -4.08 -1.37 3.64
N VAL A 132 -3.01 -0.87 3.04
CA VAL A 132 -2.72 0.56 2.88
C VAL A 132 -2.19 0.76 1.46
N VAL A 133 -2.69 1.76 0.74
CA VAL A 133 -2.12 2.15 -0.55
C VAL A 133 -1.42 3.47 -0.35
N ALA A 134 -0.12 3.49 -0.58
CA ALA A 134 0.75 4.64 -0.43
C ALA A 134 1.13 5.19 -1.81
N ASP A 135 0.89 6.48 -2.05
CA ASP A 135 1.41 7.19 -3.23
C ASP A 135 2.72 7.87 -2.84
N CYS A 136 3.81 7.43 -3.48
CA CYS A 136 5.15 7.86 -3.14
C CYS A 136 5.74 8.66 -4.31
N HIS A 137 6.30 9.83 -4.01
CA HIS A 137 6.86 10.72 -5.01
C HIS A 137 8.38 10.71 -4.98
N SER A 138 8.96 10.58 -6.18
CA SER A 138 10.37 10.86 -6.46
C SER A 138 10.53 12.24 -7.09
#